data_AF-A0A2D8FLZ6-F1
#
_entry.id   AF-A0A2D8FLZ6-F1
#
_cell.length_a   1.000
_cell.length_b   1.000
_cell.length_c   1.000
_cell.angle_alpha   90.00
_cell.angle_beta   90.00
_cell.angle_gamma   90.00
#
_symmetry.space_group_name_H-M   'P 1'
#
loop_
_entity.id
_entity.type
_entity.pdbx_description
1 polymer ?
#
loop_
_entity_poly.entity_id
_entity_poly.type
_entity_poly.pdbx_seq_one_letter_code
_entity_poly.pdbx_strand_id
1 'polypeptide(L)'
;MWEGADYRIVDPRPIAASAPYTFFLPNPLDVAALKDGDFIKATVKSVPESAQWDAERLWFVITSVSDEAFEARLESDPRDMPNLEKGRVIQIPRPAVVDLIFSDDRAQTVGPREYWERCLVDGAVLNGARRIEFIYREDADNTSDSAFHDSGWRIRATTSGLSALEAEQATVECVALGAVLNKDDSWLHLIDAPAGSAFLRDFENNIWVEEKE
;
A
#
# COMPACT_ATOMS: atom_id res chain seq x y z
N MET A 1 -9.71 15.18 -14.31
CA MET A 1 -10.77 14.25 -13.86
C MET A 1 -11.16 13.43 -15.08
N TRP A 2 -11.10 12.11 -14.99
CA TRP A 2 -11.41 11.21 -16.10
C TRP A 2 -12.78 10.59 -15.84
N GLU A 3 -13.79 11.11 -16.52
CA GLU A 3 -15.20 10.91 -16.16
C GLU A 3 -16.03 10.53 -17.38
N GLY A 4 -16.96 9.59 -17.16
CA GLY A 4 -18.12 9.38 -18.01
C GLY A 4 -19.38 9.94 -17.33
N ALA A 5 -20.53 9.77 -17.99
CA ALA A 5 -21.81 10.19 -17.42
C ALA A 5 -22.13 9.49 -16.09
N ASP A 6 -21.71 8.23 -15.96
CA ASP A 6 -22.14 7.35 -14.86
C ASP A 6 -20.98 6.79 -14.02
N TYR A 7 -19.76 7.25 -14.28
CA TYR A 7 -18.57 6.78 -13.57
C TYR A 7 -17.46 7.82 -13.55
N ARG A 8 -16.58 7.69 -12.55
CA ARG A 8 -15.32 8.43 -12.46
C ARG A 8 -14.16 7.46 -12.24
N ILE A 9 -13.09 7.62 -13.01
CA ILE A 9 -11.83 6.89 -12.81
C ILE A 9 -10.98 7.65 -11.79
N VAL A 10 -10.52 6.94 -10.76
CA VAL A 10 -9.69 7.50 -9.69
C VAL A 10 -8.23 7.52 -10.13
N ASP A 11 -7.55 8.64 -9.91
CA ASP A 11 -6.09 8.71 -10.01
C ASP A 11 -5.47 8.05 -8.75
N PRO A 12 -4.74 6.94 -8.90
CA PRO A 12 -4.21 6.20 -7.76
C PRO A 12 -2.88 6.77 -7.24
N ARG A 13 -2.23 7.68 -7.99
CA ARG A 13 -0.91 8.20 -7.65
C ARG A 13 -0.87 8.96 -6.31
N PRO A 14 -1.88 9.76 -5.93
CA PRO A 14 -1.91 10.35 -4.59
C PRO A 14 -1.96 9.31 -3.47
N ILE A 15 -2.68 8.19 -3.69
CA ILE A 15 -2.76 7.10 -2.71
C ILE A 15 -1.40 6.42 -2.60
N ALA A 16 -0.79 6.06 -3.73
CA ALA A 16 0.55 5.48 -3.79
C ALA A 16 1.61 6.37 -3.14
N ALA A 17 1.56 7.69 -3.38
CA ALA A 17 2.47 8.64 -2.77
C ALA A 17 2.30 8.74 -1.24
N SER A 18 1.07 8.58 -0.74
CA SER A 18 0.78 8.59 0.70
C SER A 18 1.03 7.23 1.39
N ALA A 19 1.17 6.16 0.62
CA ALA A 19 1.30 4.79 1.13
C ALA A 19 2.26 3.92 0.26
N PRO A 20 3.50 4.37 0.00
CA PRO A 20 4.40 3.74 -0.98
C PRO A 20 4.81 2.31 -0.64
N TYR A 21 4.67 1.88 0.62
CA TYR A 21 5.04 0.54 1.09
C TYR A 21 3.86 -0.42 1.23
N THR A 22 2.63 0.02 0.92
CA THR A 22 1.43 -0.83 0.99
C THR A 22 0.48 -0.62 -0.20
N PHE A 23 0.73 0.36 -1.05
CA PHE A 23 -0.01 0.61 -2.27
C PHE A 23 0.98 0.69 -3.44
N PHE A 24 1.19 -0.45 -4.08
CA PHE A 24 2.11 -0.57 -5.22
C PHE A 24 1.36 -0.30 -6.52
N LEU A 25 1.97 0.55 -7.36
CA LEU A 25 1.52 0.74 -8.74
C LEU A 25 2.36 -0.15 -9.66
N PRO A 26 1.79 -0.64 -10.77
CA PRO A 26 2.56 -1.38 -11.76
C PRO A 26 3.73 -0.58 -12.31
N ASN A 27 4.78 -1.27 -12.76
CA ASN A 27 5.93 -0.62 -13.34
C ASN A 27 5.53 0.20 -14.58
N PRO A 28 5.99 1.45 -14.74
CA PRO A 28 5.66 2.26 -15.92
C PRO A 28 6.03 1.59 -17.26
N LEU A 29 7.08 0.76 -17.29
CA LEU A 29 7.47 -0.01 -18.49
C LEU A 29 6.45 -1.09 -18.82
N ASP A 30 5.89 -1.76 -17.82
CA ASP A 30 4.86 -2.78 -18.02
C ASP A 30 3.55 -2.14 -18.50
N VAL A 31 3.17 -1.00 -17.90
CA VAL A 31 2.02 -0.19 -18.38
C VAL A 31 2.25 0.29 -19.81
N ALA A 32 3.48 0.65 -20.16
CA ALA A 32 3.82 1.06 -21.52
C ALA A 32 3.72 -0.08 -22.55
N ALA A 33 3.98 -1.31 -22.13
CA ALA A 33 3.98 -2.51 -22.95
C ALA A 33 2.60 -3.17 -23.14
N LEU A 34 1.56 -2.64 -22.48
CA LEU A 34 0.19 -3.13 -22.61
C LEU A 34 -0.32 -3.02 -24.06
N LYS A 35 -1.00 -4.08 -24.51
CA LYS A 35 -1.60 -4.19 -25.85
C LYS A 35 -3.04 -4.71 -25.78
N ASP A 36 -3.72 -4.70 -26.92
CA ASP A 36 -5.04 -5.32 -27.07
C ASP A 36 -5.04 -6.77 -26.55
N GLY A 37 -6.07 -7.11 -25.77
CA GLY A 37 -6.22 -8.40 -25.12
C GLY A 37 -5.61 -8.50 -23.71
N ASP A 38 -4.68 -7.61 -23.34
CA ASP A 38 -4.16 -7.57 -21.97
C ASP A 38 -5.22 -7.05 -20.98
N PHE A 39 -5.07 -7.39 -19.70
CA PHE A 39 -5.99 -6.97 -18.66
C PHE A 39 -5.38 -5.87 -17.81
N ILE A 40 -6.22 -4.90 -17.46
CA ILE A 40 -5.89 -3.82 -16.53
C ILE A 40 -6.93 -3.73 -15.44
N LYS A 41 -6.50 -3.29 -14.27
CA LYS A 41 -7.38 -2.95 -13.16
C LYS A 41 -7.35 -1.47 -12.92
N ALA A 42 -8.51 -0.89 -12.63
CA ALA A 42 -8.65 0.51 -12.26
C ALA A 42 -9.60 0.66 -11.07
N THR A 43 -9.45 1.75 -10.33
CA THR A 43 -10.40 2.13 -9.28
C THR A 43 -11.47 3.04 -9.88
N VAL A 44 -12.74 2.66 -9.77
CA VAL A 44 -13.88 3.33 -10.36
C VAL A 44 -14.84 3.77 -9.26
N LYS A 45 -15.38 4.98 -9.37
CA LYS A 45 -16.49 5.48 -8.54
C LYS A 45 -17.77 5.53 -9.35
N SER A 46 -18.89 5.20 -8.73
CA SER A 46 -20.23 5.36 -9.32
C SER A 46 -20.59 6.84 -9.46
N VAL A 47 -21.31 7.18 -10.53
CA VAL A 47 -22.03 8.46 -10.66
C VAL A 47 -23.50 8.15 -10.99
N PRO A 48 -24.47 8.56 -10.14
CA PRO A 48 -24.30 9.22 -8.85
C PRO A 48 -23.55 8.33 -7.84
N GLU A 49 -22.98 8.96 -6.81
CA GLU A 49 -22.25 8.26 -5.75
C GLU A 49 -23.14 7.20 -5.09
N SER A 50 -22.56 6.03 -4.83
CA SER A 50 -23.28 4.99 -4.12
C SER A 50 -23.35 5.28 -2.62
N ALA A 51 -24.44 4.81 -1.99
CA ALA A 51 -24.63 4.87 -0.55
C ALA A 51 -23.79 3.84 0.22
N GLN A 52 -23.35 2.73 -0.41
CA GLN A 52 -22.68 1.63 0.30
C GLN A 52 -21.17 1.59 0.10
N TRP A 53 -20.67 1.80 -1.11
CA TRP A 53 -19.22 1.79 -1.39
C TRP A 53 -18.77 3.07 -2.14
N ASP A 54 -17.66 3.66 -1.69
CA ASP A 54 -17.10 4.88 -2.32
C ASP A 54 -16.47 4.59 -3.70
N ALA A 55 -15.85 3.43 -3.86
CA ALA A 55 -15.21 3.01 -5.10
C ALA A 55 -15.04 1.49 -5.16
N GLU A 56 -14.93 0.94 -6.36
CA GLU A 56 -14.59 -0.47 -6.61
C GLU A 56 -13.33 -0.58 -7.49
N ARG A 57 -12.50 -1.60 -7.25
CA ARG A 57 -11.39 -1.95 -8.14
C ARG A 57 -11.85 -3.01 -9.12
N LEU A 58 -11.96 -2.65 -10.39
CA LEU A 58 -12.56 -3.46 -11.44
C LEU A 58 -11.51 -3.85 -12.48
N TRP A 59 -11.62 -5.09 -12.98
CA TRP A 59 -10.82 -5.60 -14.09
C TRP A 59 -11.47 -5.31 -15.44
N PHE A 60 -10.66 -4.95 -16.41
CA PHE A 60 -11.01 -4.68 -17.79
C PHE A 60 -10.06 -5.42 -18.72
N VAL A 61 -10.54 -5.79 -19.90
CA VAL A 61 -9.71 -6.25 -21.02
C VAL A 61 -9.53 -5.11 -22.02
N ILE A 62 -8.31 -4.85 -22.44
CA ILE A 62 -8.00 -3.80 -23.42
C ILE A 62 -8.53 -4.21 -24.79
N THR A 63 -9.29 -3.33 -25.43
CA THR A 63 -9.82 -3.51 -26.79
C THR A 63 -9.16 -2.59 -27.82
N SER A 64 -8.52 -1.51 -27.37
CA SER A 64 -7.69 -0.63 -28.21
C SER A 64 -6.70 0.16 -27.35
N VAL A 65 -5.51 0.44 -27.88
CA VAL A 65 -4.47 1.24 -27.22
C VAL A 65 -4.27 2.58 -27.93
N SER A 66 -4.17 3.65 -27.15
CA SER A 66 -3.68 4.96 -27.58
C SER A 66 -2.50 5.43 -26.71
N ASP A 67 -1.90 6.57 -27.09
CA ASP A 67 -0.78 7.17 -26.35
C ASP A 67 -1.15 7.61 -24.93
N GLU A 68 -2.41 8.01 -24.70
CA GLU A 68 -2.85 8.59 -23.42
C GLU A 68 -3.70 7.62 -22.58
N ALA A 69 -4.45 6.74 -23.24
CA ALA A 69 -5.46 5.90 -22.60
C ALA A 69 -5.65 4.55 -23.31
N PHE A 70 -6.31 3.64 -22.61
CA PHE A 70 -6.82 2.37 -23.12
C PHE A 70 -8.32 2.48 -23.34
N GLU A 71 -8.80 2.02 -24.48
CA GLU A 71 -10.19 1.59 -24.58
C GLU A 71 -10.27 0.19 -23.99
N ALA A 72 -11.10 0.00 -22.97
CA ALA A 72 -11.13 -1.25 -22.24
C ALA A 72 -12.57 -1.66 -21.90
N ARG A 73 -12.85 -2.95 -22.07
CA ARG A 73 -14.14 -3.56 -21.80
C ARG A 73 -14.16 -4.13 -20.39
N LEU A 74 -15.15 -3.75 -19.61
CA LEU A 74 -15.32 -4.21 -18.22
C LEU A 74 -15.56 -5.71 -18.17
N GLU A 75 -14.79 -6.42 -17.33
CA GLU A 75 -14.87 -7.87 -17.12
C GLU A 75 -15.36 -8.26 -15.73
N SER A 76 -15.19 -7.38 -14.74
CA SER A 76 -15.78 -7.53 -13.42
C SER A 76 -17.28 -7.24 -13.45
N ASP A 77 -18.06 -7.91 -12.60
CA ASP A 77 -19.42 -7.50 -12.24
C ASP A 77 -19.34 -6.50 -11.09
N PRO A 78 -19.63 -5.20 -11.30
CA PRO A 78 -19.65 -4.21 -10.23
C PRO A 78 -20.72 -4.57 -9.20
N ARG A 79 -20.39 -4.45 -7.92
CA ARG A 79 -21.34 -4.79 -6.85
C ARG A 79 -22.34 -3.67 -6.60
N ASP A 80 -21.94 -2.43 -6.84
CA ASP A 80 -22.66 -1.26 -6.35
C ASP A 80 -22.48 -0.05 -7.28
N MET A 81 -22.63 -0.32 -8.58
CA MET A 81 -22.61 0.68 -9.64
C MET A 81 -23.77 0.42 -10.61
N PRO A 82 -24.98 0.91 -10.32
CA PRO A 82 -26.20 0.50 -11.04
C PRO A 82 -26.18 0.83 -12.54
N ASN A 83 -25.35 1.80 -12.94
CA ASN A 83 -25.23 2.26 -14.31
C ASN A 83 -23.99 1.72 -15.04
N LEU A 84 -23.19 0.86 -14.40
CA LEU A 84 -22.00 0.27 -14.99
C LEU A 84 -22.15 -1.26 -15.01
N GLU A 85 -22.27 -1.82 -16.20
CA GLU A 85 -22.48 -3.26 -16.38
C GLU A 85 -21.27 -3.91 -17.05
N LYS A 86 -21.03 -5.18 -16.70
CA LYS A 86 -20.03 -6.01 -17.37
C LYS A 86 -20.23 -5.97 -18.89
N GLY A 87 -19.12 -5.88 -19.63
CA GLY A 87 -19.13 -5.74 -21.08
C GLY A 87 -19.20 -4.32 -21.59
N ARG A 88 -19.47 -3.31 -20.74
CA ARG A 88 -19.36 -1.89 -21.14
C ARG A 88 -17.92 -1.53 -21.46
N VAL A 89 -17.74 -0.78 -22.54
CA VAL A 89 -16.43 -0.25 -22.97
C VAL A 89 -16.27 1.19 -22.48
N ILE A 90 -15.13 1.48 -21.85
CA ILE A 90 -14.80 2.81 -21.32
C ILE A 90 -13.34 3.16 -21.60
N GLN A 91 -12.99 4.45 -21.46
CA GLN A 91 -11.62 4.93 -21.58
C GLN A 91 -10.94 4.93 -20.21
N ILE A 92 -9.78 4.27 -20.11
CA ILE A 92 -8.96 4.19 -18.91
C ILE A 92 -7.60 4.85 -19.19
N PRO A 93 -7.33 6.02 -18.60
CA PRO A 93 -6.04 6.69 -18.68
C PRO A 93 -4.91 5.77 -18.20
N ARG A 94 -3.77 5.79 -18.89
CA ARG A 94 -2.59 5.00 -18.52
C ARG A 94 -2.18 5.15 -17.04
N PRO A 95 -2.16 6.36 -16.44
CA PRO A 95 -1.79 6.54 -15.04
C PRO A 95 -2.82 5.99 -14.04
N ALA A 96 -4.02 5.61 -14.49
CA ALA A 96 -5.07 5.07 -13.64
C ALA A 96 -4.98 3.55 -13.42
N VAL A 97 -4.06 2.87 -14.12
CA VAL A 97 -3.84 1.43 -13.96
C VAL A 97 -3.25 1.15 -12.58
N VAL A 98 -3.93 0.32 -11.80
CA VAL A 98 -3.51 -0.10 -10.45
C VAL A 98 -3.02 -1.55 -10.39
N ASP A 99 -3.28 -2.32 -11.44
CA ASP A 99 -2.85 -3.72 -11.58
C ASP A 99 -2.94 -4.12 -13.07
N LEU A 100 -2.18 -5.13 -13.49
CA LEU A 100 -2.19 -5.60 -14.87
C LEU A 100 -1.89 -7.10 -14.98
N ILE A 101 -2.39 -7.71 -16.06
CA ILE A 101 -2.07 -9.09 -16.44
C ILE A 101 -1.84 -9.10 -17.95
N PHE A 102 -0.66 -9.55 -18.38
CA PHE A 102 -0.41 -9.81 -19.79
C PHE A 102 -1.18 -11.04 -20.26
N SER A 103 -1.77 -10.95 -21.45
CA SER A 103 -2.52 -12.02 -22.09
C SER A 103 -1.66 -13.17 -22.62
N ASP A 104 -0.35 -12.97 -22.65
CA ASP A 104 0.68 -13.90 -23.10
C ASP A 104 1.75 -14.11 -21.99
N ASP A 105 2.78 -14.90 -22.28
CA ASP A 105 3.78 -15.33 -21.29
C ASP A 105 4.88 -14.30 -21.00
N ARG A 106 4.64 -13.00 -21.27
CA ARG A 106 5.60 -11.94 -20.94
C ARG A 106 5.71 -11.81 -19.42
N ALA A 107 6.93 -11.70 -18.92
CA ALA A 107 7.16 -11.43 -17.51
C ALA A 107 6.87 -9.96 -17.18
N GLN A 108 6.26 -9.71 -16.03
CA GLN A 108 6.18 -8.37 -15.46
C GLN A 108 7.56 -7.95 -14.91
N THR A 109 7.84 -6.66 -14.98
CA THR A 109 9.04 -6.10 -14.36
C THR A 109 8.94 -6.26 -12.85
N VAL A 110 10.02 -6.77 -12.23
CA VAL A 110 10.07 -6.95 -10.78
C VAL A 110 9.92 -5.59 -10.09
N GLY A 111 8.93 -5.50 -9.20
CA GLY A 111 8.66 -4.31 -8.41
C GLY A 111 9.68 -4.07 -7.30
N PRO A 112 9.52 -2.99 -6.52
CA PRO A 112 10.29 -2.78 -5.30
C PRO A 112 10.04 -3.92 -4.30
N ARG A 113 10.96 -4.09 -3.33
CA ARG A 113 10.73 -5.01 -2.21
C ARG A 113 9.46 -4.59 -1.46
N GLU A 114 8.60 -5.56 -1.21
CA GLU A 114 7.40 -5.39 -0.40
C GLU A 114 7.69 -5.83 1.04
N TYR A 115 7.04 -5.20 2.02
CA TYR A 115 7.29 -5.38 3.45
C TYR A 115 6.01 -5.86 4.17
N TRP A 116 5.61 -7.09 3.87
CA TRP A 116 4.37 -7.68 4.39
C TRP A 116 4.54 -8.44 5.70
N GLU A 117 5.78 -8.74 6.11
CA GLU A 117 6.04 -9.33 7.43
C GLU A 117 5.46 -8.44 8.53
N ARG A 118 4.99 -9.07 9.60
CA ARG A 118 4.33 -8.38 10.71
C ARG A 118 5.34 -7.85 11.71
N CYS A 119 4.99 -6.74 12.34
CA CYS A 119 5.72 -6.18 13.47
C CYS A 119 4.74 -5.75 14.55
N LEU A 120 5.24 -5.60 15.78
CA LEU A 120 4.49 -4.97 16.86
C LEU A 120 4.89 -3.50 16.94
N VAL A 121 3.90 -2.61 16.97
CA VAL A 121 4.13 -1.17 17.01
C VAL A 121 3.17 -0.50 17.99
N ASP A 122 3.65 0.53 18.69
CA ASP A 122 2.78 1.38 19.50
C ASP A 122 1.76 2.11 18.59
N GLY A 123 0.46 1.95 18.84
CA GLY A 123 -0.61 2.46 17.97
C GLY A 123 -0.59 3.99 17.78
N ALA A 124 0.01 4.71 18.73
CA ALA A 124 0.24 6.15 18.63
C ALA A 124 1.16 6.55 17.45
N VAL A 125 1.99 5.63 16.93
CA VAL A 125 2.75 5.82 15.70
C VAL A 125 1.82 5.79 14.48
N LEU A 126 0.91 4.82 14.42
CA LEU A 126 0.04 4.59 13.27
C LEU A 126 -0.96 5.72 13.04
N ASN A 127 -1.49 6.29 14.12
CA ASN A 127 -2.39 7.44 14.05
C ASN A 127 -1.65 8.79 13.96
N GLY A 128 -0.31 8.80 14.03
CA GLY A 128 0.51 10.00 13.92
C GLY A 128 0.55 10.88 15.17
N ALA A 129 0.01 10.42 16.30
CA ALA A 129 0.06 11.17 17.56
C ALA A 129 1.48 11.25 18.14
N ARG A 130 2.33 10.27 17.84
CA ARG A 130 3.71 10.18 18.35
C ARG A 130 4.69 9.72 17.27
N ARG A 131 5.97 10.06 17.46
CA ARG A 131 7.06 9.64 16.58
C ARG A 131 7.65 8.32 17.05
N ILE A 132 8.30 7.60 16.14
CA ILE A 132 9.12 6.44 16.52
C ILE A 132 10.39 6.95 17.21
N GLU A 133 10.67 6.40 18.39
CA GLU A 133 11.83 6.74 19.23
C GLU A 133 12.78 5.56 19.36
N PHE A 134 12.25 4.35 19.50
CA PHE A 134 13.06 3.16 19.76
C PHE A 134 12.55 1.99 18.94
N ILE A 135 13.45 1.31 18.25
CA ILE A 135 13.16 0.09 17.51
C ILE A 135 14.13 -0.99 17.95
N TYR A 136 13.65 -2.23 18.04
CA TYR A 136 14.51 -3.37 18.31
C TYR A 136 13.94 -4.60 17.63
N ARG A 137 14.81 -5.59 17.40
CA ARG A 137 14.46 -6.82 16.71
C ARG A 137 14.68 -8.02 17.61
N GLU A 138 13.61 -8.74 17.88
CA GLU A 138 13.63 -10.04 18.55
C GLU A 138 13.73 -11.17 17.52
N ASP A 139 13.90 -12.40 18.00
CA ASP A 139 13.65 -13.57 17.16
C ASP A 139 12.19 -13.57 16.71
N ALA A 140 11.98 -13.82 15.42
CA ALA A 140 10.64 -13.88 14.84
C ALA A 140 9.80 -14.99 15.46
N ASP A 141 8.62 -14.65 15.99
CA ASP A 141 7.66 -15.65 16.43
C ASP A 141 6.89 -16.22 15.23
N ASN A 142 7.43 -17.31 14.69
CA ASN A 142 6.83 -18.05 13.59
C ASN A 142 5.95 -19.22 14.05
N THR A 143 5.45 -19.20 15.29
CA THR A 143 4.60 -20.28 15.81
C THR A 143 3.17 -20.24 15.28
N SER A 144 2.77 -19.16 14.60
CA SER A 144 1.43 -19.02 14.01
C SER A 144 1.37 -19.50 12.54
N ASP A 145 0.29 -20.18 12.17
CA ASP A 145 -0.05 -20.55 10.78
C ASP A 145 -0.53 -19.34 9.93
N SER A 146 -0.18 -18.12 10.34
CA SER A 146 -0.48 -16.88 9.62
C SER A 146 0.20 -16.89 8.26
N ALA A 147 -0.50 -16.43 7.21
CA ALA A 147 0.09 -16.20 5.89
C ALA A 147 1.21 -15.14 5.91
N PHE A 148 1.33 -14.37 6.99
CA PHE A 148 2.37 -13.36 7.18
C PHE A 148 3.16 -13.65 8.45
N HIS A 149 4.46 -13.87 8.28
CA HIS A 149 5.41 -14.15 9.35
C HIS A 149 5.69 -12.93 10.23
N ASP A 150 6.01 -13.14 11.51
CA ASP A 150 6.59 -12.10 12.36
C ASP A 150 7.99 -11.75 11.82
N SER A 151 8.27 -10.45 11.69
CA SER A 151 9.59 -9.95 11.30
C SER A 151 10.58 -9.92 12.45
N GLY A 152 10.08 -10.00 13.69
CA GLY A 152 10.82 -9.76 14.93
C GLY A 152 10.88 -8.29 15.32
N TRP A 153 10.48 -7.36 14.46
CA TRP A 153 10.53 -5.92 14.79
C TRP A 153 9.50 -5.54 15.85
N ARG A 154 9.97 -4.72 16.79
CA ARG A 154 9.21 -4.09 17.87
C ARG A 154 9.51 -2.60 17.81
N ILE A 155 8.45 -1.78 17.72
CA ILE A 155 8.55 -0.37 17.34
C ILE A 155 7.84 0.47 18.39
N ARG A 156 8.58 1.31 19.10
CA ARG A 156 8.10 2.06 20.26
C ARG A 156 8.03 3.56 19.96
N ALA A 157 6.95 4.17 20.41
CA ALA A 157 6.72 5.59 20.30
C ALA A 157 7.51 6.37 21.35
N THR A 158 7.72 7.66 21.10
CA THR A 158 8.20 8.61 22.11
C THR A 158 7.35 8.55 23.38
N THR A 159 7.98 8.40 24.54
CA THR A 159 7.28 8.43 25.83
C THR A 159 7.32 9.80 26.53
N SER A 160 8.16 10.72 26.03
CA SER A 160 8.33 12.05 26.60
C SER A 160 7.00 12.82 26.71
N GLY A 161 6.70 13.31 27.91
CA GLY A 161 5.49 14.08 28.19
C GLY A 161 4.22 13.25 28.42
N LEU A 162 4.33 11.92 28.51
CA LEU A 162 3.24 11.07 29.01
C LEU A 162 3.26 11.04 30.54
N SER A 163 2.07 11.05 31.15
CA SER A 163 1.88 10.59 32.51
C SER A 163 2.03 9.06 32.59
N ALA A 164 2.25 8.54 33.79
CA ALA A 164 2.36 7.09 34.01
C ALA A 164 1.12 6.33 33.52
N LEU A 165 -0.07 6.88 33.75
CA LEU A 165 -1.33 6.28 33.30
C LEU A 165 -1.44 6.23 31.77
N GLU A 166 -1.01 7.30 31.08
CA GLU A 166 -1.03 7.32 29.62
C GLU A 166 -0.03 6.33 29.02
N ALA A 167 1.14 6.17 29.66
CA ALA A 167 2.13 5.16 29.26
C ALA A 167 1.59 3.73 29.46
N GLU A 168 0.88 3.47 30.56
CA GLU A 168 0.25 2.16 30.83
C GLU A 168 -0.91 1.84 29.86
N GLN A 169 -1.58 2.87 29.33
CA GLN A 169 -2.68 2.73 28.37
C GLN A 169 -2.21 2.67 26.91
N ALA A 170 -0.90 2.68 26.65
CA ALA A 170 -0.36 2.57 25.30
C ALA A 170 -0.83 1.25 24.64
N THR A 171 -1.44 1.36 23.48
CA THR A 171 -1.88 0.20 22.70
C THR A 171 -0.75 -0.30 21.82
N VAL A 172 -0.63 -1.62 21.69
CA VAL A 172 0.28 -2.27 20.75
C VAL A 172 -0.56 -2.90 19.64
N GLU A 173 -0.17 -2.65 18.39
CA GLU A 173 -0.83 -3.16 17.20
C GLU A 173 0.10 -4.10 16.41
N CYS A 174 -0.48 -5.16 15.84
CA CYS A 174 0.21 -6.08 14.94
C CYS A 174 -0.16 -5.73 13.48
N VAL A 175 0.79 -5.14 12.76
CA VAL A 175 0.59 -4.63 11.39
C VAL A 175 1.73 -5.07 10.48
N ALA A 176 1.56 -4.90 9.17
CA ALA A 176 2.66 -5.10 8.22
C ALA A 176 3.72 -4.00 8.41
N LEU A 177 5.00 -4.35 8.27
CA LEU A 177 6.11 -3.40 8.31
C LEU A 177 5.89 -2.21 7.38
N GLY A 178 5.38 -2.44 6.17
CA GLY A 178 5.05 -1.39 5.22
C GLY A 178 4.08 -0.32 5.78
N ALA A 179 3.15 -0.71 6.67
CA ALA A 179 2.23 0.25 7.28
C ALA A 179 2.96 1.23 8.20
N VAL A 180 4.01 0.78 8.88
CA VAL A 180 4.86 1.62 9.72
C VAL A 180 5.80 2.47 8.86
N LEU A 181 6.39 1.89 7.81
CA LEU A 181 7.27 2.62 6.88
C LEU A 181 6.51 3.76 6.16
N ASN A 182 5.22 3.60 5.87
CA ASN A 182 4.39 4.70 5.36
C ASN A 182 4.28 5.90 6.33
N LYS A 183 4.53 5.70 7.63
CA LYS A 183 4.53 6.76 8.65
C LYS A 183 5.92 7.34 8.87
N ASP A 184 6.93 6.50 8.89
CA ASP A 184 8.32 6.88 9.06
C ASP A 184 9.24 5.78 8.48
N ASP A 185 9.85 6.08 7.34
CA ASP A 185 10.79 5.21 6.62
C ASP A 185 12.26 5.54 6.92
N SER A 186 12.54 6.44 7.87
CA SER A 186 13.92 6.90 8.17
C SER A 186 14.84 5.78 8.63
N TRP A 187 14.28 4.67 9.10
CA TRP A 187 14.99 3.47 9.57
C TRP A 187 15.00 2.33 8.55
N LEU A 188 14.51 2.53 7.32
CA LEU A 188 14.46 1.49 6.29
C LEU A 188 15.83 0.86 6.01
N HIS A 189 16.90 1.63 6.13
CA HIS A 189 18.28 1.15 5.98
C HIS A 189 18.71 0.12 7.05
N LEU A 190 17.96 0.03 8.16
CA LEU A 190 18.16 -0.92 9.25
C LEU A 190 17.25 -2.14 9.16
N ILE A 191 16.34 -2.21 8.19
CA ILE A 191 15.25 -3.22 8.13
C ILE A 191 15.75 -4.67 8.18
N ASP A 192 16.96 -4.91 7.69
CA ASP A 192 17.62 -6.22 7.64
C ASP A 192 18.63 -6.46 8.77
N ALA A 193 18.70 -5.56 9.77
CA ALA A 193 19.53 -5.76 10.96
C ALA A 193 19.15 -7.07 11.68
N PRO A 194 20.11 -7.83 12.24
CA PRO A 194 19.83 -9.14 12.83
C PRO A 194 18.97 -9.04 14.09
N ALA A 195 18.34 -10.16 14.48
CA ALA A 195 17.74 -10.28 15.81
C ALA A 195 18.79 -9.98 16.90
N GLY A 196 18.36 -9.33 17.98
CA GLY A 196 19.21 -8.75 19.01
C GLY A 196 19.63 -7.31 18.75
N SER A 197 19.34 -6.73 17.58
CA SER A 197 19.65 -5.32 17.31
C SER A 197 18.64 -4.38 17.99
N ALA A 198 19.13 -3.24 18.49
CA ALA A 198 18.31 -2.19 19.07
C ALA A 198 18.84 -0.81 18.66
N PHE A 199 17.94 0.12 18.36
CA PHE A 199 18.30 1.45 17.89
C PHE A 199 17.41 2.50 18.54
N LEU A 200 18.04 3.50 19.14
CA LEU A 200 17.40 4.71 19.63
C LEU A 200 17.55 5.83 18.62
N ARG A 201 16.48 6.60 18.42
CA ARG A 201 16.50 7.74 17.52
C ARG A 201 17.10 8.95 18.21
N ASP A 202 18.16 9.48 17.62
CA ASP A 202 18.65 10.82 17.91
C ASP A 202 17.84 11.82 17.08
N PHE A 203 16.92 12.52 17.74
CA PHE A 203 16.07 13.52 17.11
C PHE A 203 16.80 14.81 16.72
N GLU A 204 17.92 15.13 17.37
CA GLU A 204 18.69 16.36 17.09
C GLU A 204 19.45 16.20 15.77
N ASN A 205 20.07 15.05 15.57
CA ASN A 205 20.85 14.76 14.36
C ASN A 205 20.04 14.00 13.29
N ASN A 206 18.81 13.58 13.63
CA ASN A 206 17.94 12.76 12.79
C ASN A 206 18.64 11.49 12.29
N ILE A 207 19.31 10.80 13.21
CA ILE A 207 19.99 9.51 12.96
C ILE A 207 19.48 8.45 13.94
N TRP A 208 19.76 7.19 13.59
CA TRP A 208 19.50 6.05 14.46
C TRP A 208 20.83 5.59 15.06
N VAL A 209 20.88 5.51 16.39
CA VAL A 209 22.07 5.11 17.15
C VAL A 209 21.82 3.71 17.68
N GLU A 210 22.74 2.80 17.39
CA GLU A 210 22.69 1.43 17.92
C GLU A 210 22.90 1.46 19.43
N GLU A 211 21.95 0.90 20.18
CA GLU A 211 22.08 0.65 21.60
C GLU A 211 22.91 -0.62 21.78
N LYS A 212 24.07 -0.49 22.43
CA LYS A 212 24.90 -1.65 22.79
C LYS A 212 24.61 -2.01 24.24
N GLU A 213 24.15 -3.23 24.46
CA GLU A 213 24.13 -3.85 25.79
C GLU A 213 25.54 -3.98 26.39
#